data_AF-A0A7S2GXC4-F1
#
_entry.id   AF-A0A7S2GXC4-F1
#
_cell.length_a   1.000
_cell.length_b   1.000
_cell.length_c   1.000
_cell.angle_alpha   90.00
_cell.angle_beta   90.00
_cell.angle_gamma   90.00
#
_symmetry.space_group_name_H-M   'P 1'
#
loop_
_entity.id
_entity.type
_entity.pdbx_description
1 polymer ?
#
loop_
_entity_poly.entity_id
_entity_poly.type
_entity_poly.pdbx_seq_one_letter_code
_entity_poly.pdbx_strand_id
1 'polypeptide(L)'
;MIHIDAHCDTSNSLWGSDDHHGAPFRRAVEKSLISPKHVIQIGIRGAQNNTEGWDYSKEHFTVVYMHEVDEVYGGIAGVLEKARNVVGDRPTYITFDIDSLDPVIAPGTGTPEVGGLTSSEALRFLRGLKGLNIVGADMVEVSPPFDVGGPGGGLTSLAGSTIAFELLCLLAMSVAEKRN
;
A
#
# COMPACT_ATOMS: atom_id res chain seq x y z
N MET A 1 -7.12 -4.65 6.34
CA MET A 1 -6.02 -4.60 5.34
C MET A 1 -5.49 -3.18 5.33
N ILE A 2 -4.18 -3.05 5.29
CA ILE A 2 -3.51 -1.76 5.10
C ILE A 2 -2.89 -1.83 3.70
N HIS A 3 -3.34 -0.94 2.83
CA HIS A 3 -2.95 -0.85 1.43
C HIS A 3 -2.20 0.47 1.22
N ILE A 4 -0.92 0.38 0.88
CA ILE A 4 -0.06 1.55 0.63
C ILE A 4 0.28 1.57 -0.86
N ASP A 5 -0.27 2.54 -1.59
CA ASP A 5 -0.32 2.52 -3.06
C ASP A 5 -0.60 3.93 -3.61
N ALA A 6 -0.17 4.22 -4.84
CA ALA A 6 -0.62 5.40 -5.59
C ALA A 6 -2.05 5.24 -6.14
N HIS A 7 -2.54 4.01 -6.36
CA HIS A 7 -3.80 3.68 -6.98
C HIS A 7 -4.75 2.91 -6.04
N CYS A 8 -6.04 2.93 -6.36
CA CYS A 8 -7.05 2.28 -5.53
C CYS A 8 -7.16 0.78 -5.80
N ASP A 9 -6.75 0.28 -6.97
CA ASP A 9 -6.82 -1.15 -7.31
C ASP A 9 -8.20 -1.82 -7.11
N THR A 10 -9.24 -1.01 -7.36
CA THR A 10 -10.66 -1.36 -7.27
C THR A 10 -11.42 -1.10 -8.56
N SER A 11 -10.70 -0.98 -9.68
CA SER A 11 -11.32 -0.85 -10.99
C SER A 11 -12.11 -2.10 -11.36
N ASN A 12 -13.05 -1.94 -12.28
CA ASN A 12 -13.80 -3.04 -12.87
C ASN A 12 -13.05 -3.67 -14.05
N SER A 13 -13.69 -4.56 -14.78
CA SER A 13 -13.13 -5.24 -15.93
C SER A 13 -12.47 -4.28 -16.93
N LEU A 14 -11.22 -4.56 -17.29
CA LEU A 14 -10.48 -3.86 -18.34
C LEU A 14 -10.37 -4.76 -19.57
N TRP A 15 -10.82 -4.27 -20.73
CA TRP A 15 -10.78 -4.99 -22.01
C TRP A 15 -11.37 -6.42 -21.95
N GLY A 16 -12.42 -6.60 -21.15
CA GLY A 16 -13.09 -7.89 -20.97
C GLY A 16 -12.40 -8.85 -20.01
N SER A 17 -11.35 -8.42 -19.31
CA SER A 17 -10.69 -9.19 -18.25
C SER A 17 -10.99 -8.59 -16.88
N ASP A 18 -11.36 -9.43 -15.93
CA ASP A 18 -11.48 -9.11 -14.51
C ASP A 18 -10.14 -9.24 -13.75
N ASP A 19 -9.15 -9.87 -14.40
CA ASP A 19 -7.83 -10.16 -13.84
C ASP A 19 -6.80 -9.20 -14.44
N HIS A 20 -6.57 -8.08 -13.75
CA HIS A 20 -5.50 -7.11 -14.01
C HIS A 20 -5.11 -6.41 -12.71
N HIS A 21 -3.93 -5.79 -12.70
CA HIS A 21 -3.36 -5.22 -11.47
C HIS A 21 -4.22 -4.12 -10.83
N GLY A 22 -5.00 -3.36 -11.60
CA GLY A 22 -5.94 -2.37 -11.05
C GLY A 22 -7.29 -2.88 -10.50
N ALA A 23 -7.57 -4.19 -10.43
CA ALA A 23 -8.84 -4.74 -9.92
C ALA A 23 -8.81 -5.67 -8.67
N PRO A 24 -7.66 -6.08 -8.08
CA PRO A 24 -7.60 -7.19 -7.15
C PRO A 24 -8.44 -6.97 -5.89
N PHE A 25 -8.52 -5.75 -5.36
CA PHE A 25 -9.23 -5.51 -4.10
C PHE A 25 -10.74 -5.44 -4.29
N ARG A 26 -11.23 -4.99 -5.46
CA ARG A 26 -12.65 -5.16 -5.80
C ARG A 26 -13.02 -6.64 -5.91
N ARG A 27 -12.20 -7.43 -6.60
CA ARG A 27 -12.39 -8.89 -6.68
C ARG A 27 -12.37 -9.54 -5.29
N ALA A 28 -11.48 -9.10 -4.40
CA ALA A 28 -11.37 -9.63 -3.04
C ALA A 28 -12.61 -9.32 -2.19
N VAL A 29 -13.22 -8.14 -2.34
CA VAL A 29 -14.50 -7.81 -1.68
C VAL A 29 -15.62 -8.68 -2.23
N GLU A 30 -15.76 -8.78 -3.56
CA GLU A 30 -16.82 -9.57 -4.19
C GLU A 30 -16.74 -11.06 -3.82
N LYS A 31 -15.53 -11.59 -3.66
CA LYS A 31 -15.26 -12.95 -3.19
C LYS A 31 -15.31 -13.10 -1.66
N SER A 32 -15.68 -12.05 -0.92
CA SER A 32 -15.77 -12.05 0.55
C SER A 32 -14.46 -12.44 1.27
N LEU A 33 -13.31 -12.12 0.67
CA LEU A 33 -11.98 -12.42 1.22
C LEU A 33 -11.47 -11.34 2.17
N ILE A 34 -11.94 -10.10 1.99
CA ILE A 34 -11.59 -8.96 2.84
C ILE A 34 -12.85 -8.27 3.36
N SER A 35 -12.77 -7.68 4.56
CA SER A 35 -13.85 -6.90 5.15
C SER A 35 -13.71 -5.42 4.77
N PRO A 36 -14.58 -4.86 3.90
CA PRO A 36 -14.39 -3.50 3.36
C PRO A 36 -14.23 -2.41 4.43
N LYS A 37 -15.02 -2.49 5.50
CA LYS A 37 -15.00 -1.54 6.62
C LYS A 37 -13.68 -1.48 7.38
N HIS A 38 -12.80 -2.47 7.18
CA HIS A 38 -11.50 -2.58 7.84
C HIS A 38 -10.35 -2.54 6.82
N VAL A 39 -10.58 -1.85 5.70
CA VAL A 39 -9.58 -1.55 4.68
C VAL A 39 -9.26 -0.05 4.74
N ILE A 40 -7.98 0.26 4.76
CA ILE A 40 -7.47 1.61 4.53
C ILE A 40 -6.51 1.60 3.34
N GLN A 41 -6.69 2.55 2.43
CA GLN A 41 -5.80 2.83 1.30
C GLN A 41 -5.06 4.14 1.54
N ILE A 42 -3.76 4.18 1.28
CA ILE A 42 -2.89 5.27 1.70
C ILE A 42 -1.94 5.64 0.56
N GLY A 43 -1.93 6.93 0.18
CA GLY A 43 -1.04 7.46 -0.86
C GLY A 43 -1.73 7.69 -2.20
N ILE A 44 -3.06 7.53 -2.26
CA ILE A 44 -3.84 7.60 -3.49
C ILE A 44 -3.66 8.96 -4.16
N ARG A 45 -3.27 8.96 -5.43
CA ARG A 45 -3.03 10.16 -6.25
C ARG A 45 -3.11 9.83 -7.75
N GLY A 46 -2.63 10.76 -8.58
CA GLY A 46 -2.57 10.59 -10.02
C GLY A 46 -3.87 10.94 -10.74
N ALA A 47 -3.75 11.26 -12.03
CA ALA A 47 -4.89 11.53 -12.88
C ALA A 47 -5.56 10.21 -13.27
N GLN A 48 -6.90 10.18 -13.23
CA GLN A 48 -7.66 8.99 -13.58
C GLN A 48 -8.40 9.20 -14.91
N ASN A 49 -8.36 8.18 -15.78
CA ASN A 49 -9.13 8.20 -17.04
C ASN A 49 -10.65 8.12 -16.79
N ASN A 50 -11.05 7.51 -15.68
CA ASN A 50 -12.41 7.45 -15.17
C ASN A 50 -12.39 7.36 -13.64
N THR A 51 -13.48 7.70 -12.97
CA THR A 51 -13.53 7.74 -11.50
C THR A 51 -14.03 6.44 -10.86
N GLU A 52 -14.34 5.40 -11.63
CA GLU A 52 -15.06 4.22 -11.11
C GLU A 52 -14.33 3.55 -9.94
N GLY A 53 -13.01 3.34 -10.07
CA GLY A 53 -12.20 2.76 -9.00
C GLY A 53 -12.21 3.61 -7.74
N TRP A 54 -12.08 4.93 -7.88
CA TRP A 54 -12.14 5.87 -6.76
C TRP A 54 -13.52 5.90 -6.10
N ASP A 55 -14.58 5.92 -6.89
CA ASP A 55 -15.95 5.96 -6.39
C ASP A 55 -16.27 4.69 -5.59
N TYR A 56 -15.86 3.52 -6.10
CA TYR A 56 -15.97 2.26 -5.38
C TYR A 56 -15.19 2.29 -4.05
N SER A 57 -13.94 2.74 -4.08
CA SER A 57 -13.10 2.79 -2.88
C SER A 57 -13.63 3.77 -1.83
N LYS A 58 -14.17 4.93 -2.23
CA LYS A 58 -14.81 5.88 -1.31
C LYS A 58 -16.07 5.32 -0.68
N GLU A 59 -16.85 4.51 -1.41
CA GLU A 59 -18.06 3.89 -0.88
C GLU A 59 -17.75 2.78 0.13
N HIS A 60 -16.66 2.03 -0.08
CA HIS A 60 -16.42 0.78 0.63
C HIS A 60 -15.28 0.83 1.66
N PHE A 61 -14.27 1.68 1.46
CA PHE A 61 -13.02 1.69 2.24
C PHE A 61 -12.76 3.04 2.90
N THR A 62 -11.76 3.10 3.77
CA THR A 62 -11.12 4.37 4.13
C THR A 62 -10.06 4.70 3.09
N VAL A 63 -10.15 5.86 2.46
CA VAL A 63 -9.16 6.34 1.48
C VAL A 63 -8.43 7.53 2.08
N VAL A 64 -7.10 7.49 2.06
CA VAL A 64 -6.21 8.59 2.40
C VAL A 64 -5.48 8.99 1.13
N TYR A 65 -5.88 10.12 0.56
CA TYR A 65 -5.21 10.71 -0.58
C TYR A 65 -3.86 11.29 -0.18
N MET A 66 -2.92 11.34 -1.12
CA MET A 66 -1.57 11.81 -0.83
C MET A 66 -1.52 13.25 -0.30
N HIS A 67 -2.36 14.15 -0.81
CA HIS A 67 -2.45 15.54 -0.30
C HIS A 67 -2.96 15.61 1.14
N GLU A 68 -3.78 14.65 1.58
CA GLU A 68 -4.34 14.63 2.93
C GLU A 68 -3.31 14.24 3.98
N VAL A 69 -2.23 13.53 3.59
CA VAL A 69 -1.19 13.05 4.51
C VAL A 69 -0.69 14.21 5.37
N ASP A 70 -0.33 15.34 4.78
CA ASP A 70 0.09 16.53 5.51
C ASP A 70 -1.08 17.45 5.88
N GLU A 71 -2.00 17.73 4.96
CA GLU A 71 -3.05 18.74 5.14
C GLU A 71 -4.10 18.36 6.20
N VAL A 72 -4.45 17.07 6.29
CA VAL A 72 -5.51 16.56 7.16
C VAL A 72 -4.93 15.81 8.35
N TYR A 73 -3.90 14.99 8.12
CA TYR A 73 -3.35 14.10 9.13
C TYR A 73 -2.08 14.65 9.81
N GLY A 74 -1.57 15.81 9.39
CA GLY A 74 -0.38 16.42 9.99
C GLY A 74 0.89 15.58 9.81
N GLY A 75 0.94 14.82 8.71
CA GLY A 75 2.01 13.93 8.33
C GLY A 75 1.72 12.45 8.63
N ILE A 76 2.71 11.62 8.31
CA ILE A 76 2.57 10.15 8.34
C ILE A 76 2.19 9.56 9.72
N ALA A 77 2.44 10.29 10.81
CA ALA A 77 2.07 9.85 12.16
C ALA A 77 0.54 9.86 12.37
N GLY A 78 -0.17 10.87 11.87
CA GLY A 78 -1.64 10.89 11.96
C GLY A 78 -2.28 9.85 11.04
N VAL A 79 -1.68 9.60 9.88
CA VAL A 79 -2.10 8.51 8.98
C VAL A 79 -1.92 7.15 9.66
N LEU A 80 -0.82 6.95 10.39
CA LEU A 80 -0.59 5.75 11.19
C LEU A 80 -1.68 5.54 12.25
N GLU A 81 -2.02 6.57 13.02
CA GLU A 81 -3.12 6.49 14.00
C GLU A 81 -4.44 6.13 13.33
N LYS A 82 -4.74 6.76 12.19
CA LYS A 82 -5.93 6.44 11.40
C LYS A 82 -5.93 4.99 10.93
N ALA A 83 -4.81 4.49 10.40
CA ALA A 83 -4.69 3.12 9.92
C ALA A 83 -4.92 2.11 11.05
N ARG A 84 -4.32 2.33 12.23
CA ARG A 84 -4.52 1.48 13.41
C ARG A 84 -5.99 1.46 13.85
N ASN A 85 -6.67 2.62 13.85
CA ASN A 85 -8.09 2.70 14.18
C ASN A 85 -8.99 1.97 13.20
N VAL A 86 -8.68 2.01 11.89
CA VAL A 86 -9.48 1.32 10.86
C VAL A 86 -9.37 -0.20 10.98
N VAL A 87 -8.18 -0.73 11.22
CA VAL A 87 -7.98 -2.19 11.29
C VAL A 87 -8.26 -2.77 12.67
N GLY A 88 -8.06 -1.99 13.74
CA GLY A 88 -8.22 -2.43 15.12
C GLY A 88 -7.37 -3.66 15.45
N ASP A 89 -7.90 -4.55 16.28
CA ASP A 89 -7.22 -5.79 16.70
C ASP A 89 -7.44 -6.97 15.72
N ARG A 90 -8.03 -6.70 14.55
CA ARG A 90 -8.38 -7.75 13.59
C ARG A 90 -7.14 -8.33 12.90
N PRO A 91 -7.21 -9.59 12.44
CA PRO A 91 -6.24 -10.13 11.49
C PRO A 91 -6.05 -9.18 10.30
N THR A 92 -4.83 -8.68 10.14
CA THR A 92 -4.52 -7.61 9.18
C THR A 92 -3.46 -8.08 8.19
N TYR A 93 -3.79 -7.94 6.91
CA TYR A 93 -2.84 -8.09 5.80
C TYR A 93 -2.29 -6.71 5.42
N ILE A 94 -0.99 -6.62 5.12
CA ILE A 94 -0.35 -5.41 4.62
C ILE A 94 0.06 -5.66 3.18
N THR A 95 -0.37 -4.81 2.26
CA THR A 95 0.14 -4.83 0.87
C THR A 95 0.76 -3.48 0.57
N PHE A 96 2.00 -3.52 0.08
CA PHE A 96 2.80 -2.34 -0.21
C PHE A 96 3.16 -2.33 -1.69
N ASP A 97 2.54 -1.44 -2.44
CA ASP A 97 2.96 -1.12 -3.79
C ASP A 97 4.14 -0.14 -3.75
N ILE A 98 5.19 -0.44 -4.52
CA ILE A 98 6.39 0.39 -4.56
C ILE A 98 6.12 1.76 -5.21
N ASP A 99 5.08 1.88 -6.05
CA ASP A 99 4.71 3.14 -6.68
C ASP A 99 4.00 4.13 -5.74
N SER A 100 3.67 3.69 -4.52
CA SER A 100 3.29 4.59 -3.42
C SER A 100 4.41 5.59 -3.07
N LEU A 101 5.67 5.20 -3.31
CA LEU A 101 6.83 6.06 -3.17
C LEU A 101 6.95 7.02 -4.36
N ASP A 102 7.54 8.19 -4.12
CA ASP A 102 7.81 9.11 -5.22
C ASP A 102 8.76 8.49 -6.27
N PRO A 103 8.56 8.72 -7.58
CA PRO A 103 9.43 8.19 -8.64
C PRO A 103 10.90 8.62 -8.53
N VAL A 104 11.23 9.70 -7.81
CA VAL A 104 12.64 10.03 -7.52
C VAL A 104 13.32 9.02 -6.61
N ILE A 105 12.53 8.20 -5.90
CA ILE A 105 12.97 7.13 -5.00
C ILE A 105 12.77 5.76 -5.66
N ALA A 106 11.60 5.53 -6.27
CA ALA A 106 11.21 4.26 -6.87
C ALA A 106 10.88 4.39 -8.37
N PRO A 107 11.86 4.72 -9.24
CA PRO A 107 11.59 4.90 -10.68
C PRO A 107 11.21 3.60 -11.41
N GLY A 108 11.69 2.46 -10.94
CA GLY A 108 11.44 1.13 -11.50
C GLY A 108 10.10 0.51 -11.14
N THR A 109 8.99 1.11 -11.59
CA THR A 109 7.62 0.58 -11.47
C THR A 109 6.85 0.79 -12.78
N GLY A 110 5.73 0.08 -12.98
CA GLY A 110 4.92 0.15 -14.20
C GLY A 110 4.12 1.46 -14.33
N THR A 111 3.62 2.00 -13.22
CA THR A 111 2.63 3.09 -13.19
C THR A 111 3.05 4.25 -12.27
N PRO A 112 4.21 4.89 -12.50
CA PRO A 112 4.73 5.91 -11.57
C PRO A 112 3.85 7.17 -11.50
N GLU A 113 3.57 7.64 -10.29
CA GLU A 113 2.86 8.91 -10.02
C GLU A 113 3.72 9.86 -9.18
N VAL A 114 3.94 11.10 -9.63
CA VAL A 114 4.76 12.08 -8.89
C VAL A 114 4.08 12.57 -7.60
N GLY A 115 4.89 13.10 -6.67
CA GLY A 115 4.42 13.66 -5.39
C GLY A 115 4.08 12.59 -4.36
N GLY A 116 4.81 11.47 -4.36
CA GLY A 116 4.55 10.31 -3.51
C GLY A 116 5.21 10.38 -2.12
N LEU A 117 5.09 9.28 -1.37
CA LEU A 117 5.73 9.15 -0.06
C LEU A 117 7.26 9.13 -0.20
N THR A 118 7.94 9.70 0.79
CA THR A 118 9.38 9.49 0.96
C THR A 118 9.67 8.13 1.58
N SER A 119 10.88 7.59 1.36
CA SER A 119 11.31 6.35 2.03
C SER A 119 11.26 6.47 3.55
N SER A 120 11.59 7.66 4.09
CA SER A 120 11.55 7.92 5.52
C SER A 120 10.14 7.80 6.08
N GLU A 121 9.13 8.34 5.38
CA GLU A 121 7.74 8.23 5.78
C GLU A 121 7.24 6.79 5.73
N ALA A 122 7.50 6.07 4.63
CA ALA A 122 7.12 4.68 4.49
C ALA A 122 7.72 3.80 5.61
N LEU A 123 9.01 3.95 5.91
CA LEU A 123 9.68 3.20 6.98
C LEU A 123 9.12 3.57 8.36
N ARG A 124 8.86 4.86 8.63
CA ARG A 124 8.25 5.30 9.89
C ARG A 124 6.85 4.75 10.06
N PHE A 125 6.06 4.75 8.99
CA PHE A 125 4.71 4.18 8.96
C PHE A 125 4.75 2.69 9.30
N LEU A 126 5.53 1.89 8.55
CA LEU A 126 5.62 0.45 8.74
C LEU A 126 6.09 0.09 10.16
N ARG A 127 7.16 0.71 10.66
CA ARG A 127 7.65 0.46 12.03
C ARG A 127 6.60 0.80 13.09
N GLY A 128 5.76 1.80 12.84
CA GLY A 128 4.65 2.18 13.69
C GLY A 128 3.49 1.17 13.74
N LEU A 129 3.43 0.22 12.79
CA LEU A 129 2.43 -0.87 12.79
C LEU A 129 2.74 -1.98 13.80
N LYS A 130 3.86 -1.89 14.52
CA LYS A 130 4.20 -2.83 15.60
C LYS A 130 3.01 -3.01 16.58
N GLY A 131 2.80 -4.24 17.02
CA GLY A 131 1.74 -4.63 17.95
C GLY A 131 0.37 -4.84 17.30
N LEU A 132 0.23 -4.71 15.98
CA LEU A 132 -0.96 -5.17 15.27
C LEU A 132 -0.91 -6.69 15.03
N ASN A 133 -2.08 -7.30 14.88
CA ASN A 133 -2.21 -8.71 14.52
C ASN A 133 -1.98 -8.91 13.00
N ILE A 134 -0.72 -8.82 12.57
CA ILE A 134 -0.35 -9.01 11.16
C ILE A 134 -0.36 -10.51 10.82
N VAL A 135 -1.06 -10.88 9.75
CA VAL A 135 -1.24 -12.29 9.32
C VAL A 135 -0.60 -12.61 7.97
N GLY A 136 -0.17 -11.59 7.23
CA GLY A 136 0.51 -11.74 5.95
C GLY A 136 0.89 -10.36 5.42
N ALA A 137 1.86 -10.34 4.50
CA ALA A 137 2.20 -9.14 3.77
C ALA A 137 2.87 -9.44 2.42
N ASP A 138 2.82 -8.49 1.50
CA ASP A 138 3.58 -8.48 0.25
C ASP A 138 4.18 -7.09 -0.06
N MET A 139 5.13 -7.10 -0.99
CA MET A 139 5.76 -5.93 -1.60
C MET A 139 5.75 -6.19 -3.11
N VAL A 140 5.08 -5.31 -3.86
CA VAL A 140 4.71 -5.55 -5.27
C VAL A 140 5.24 -4.45 -6.20
N GLU A 141 5.02 -4.64 -7.51
CA GLU A 141 5.30 -3.71 -8.62
C GLU A 141 6.74 -3.20 -8.79
N VAL A 142 7.72 -3.84 -8.17
CA VAL A 142 9.12 -3.64 -8.58
C VAL A 142 9.30 -4.15 -10.01
N SER A 143 9.65 -3.24 -10.92
CA SER A 143 9.87 -3.50 -12.34
C SER A 143 11.32 -3.18 -12.74
N PRO A 144 12.23 -4.19 -12.69
CA PRO A 144 13.64 -4.01 -12.98
C PRO A 144 13.99 -3.35 -14.34
N PRO A 145 13.24 -3.57 -15.43
CA PRO A 145 13.52 -2.89 -16.71
C PRO A 145 13.42 -1.36 -16.67
N PHE A 146 12.68 -0.80 -15.71
CA PHE A 146 12.54 0.65 -15.50
C PHE A 146 13.38 1.16 -14.31
N ASP A 147 14.03 0.27 -13.57
CA ASP A 147 14.82 0.65 -12.39
C ASP A 147 16.12 1.33 -12.82
N VAL A 148 16.55 2.31 -12.03
CA VAL A 148 17.79 3.07 -12.26
C VAL A 148 18.86 2.52 -11.34
N GLY A 149 20.00 2.12 -11.90
CA GLY A 149 21.09 1.54 -11.13
C GLY A 149 22.21 1.00 -11.99
N GLY A 150 23.11 0.25 -11.37
CA GLY A 150 24.27 -0.35 -12.01
C GLY A 150 24.47 -1.82 -11.62
N PRO A 151 25.59 -2.42 -12.05
CA PRO A 151 25.95 -3.77 -11.63
C PRO A 151 26.03 -3.83 -10.09
N GLY A 152 25.09 -4.53 -9.45
CA GLY A 152 25.00 -4.64 -8.00
C GLY A 152 23.69 -4.14 -7.37
N GLY A 153 22.81 -3.49 -8.13
CA GLY A 153 21.46 -3.16 -7.67
C GLY A 153 20.85 -1.92 -8.33
N GLY A 154 19.53 -1.80 -8.22
CA GLY A 154 18.75 -0.62 -8.61
C GLY A 154 18.09 0.07 -7.42
N LEU A 155 17.76 1.35 -7.57
CA LEU A 155 17.17 2.17 -6.52
C LEU A 155 15.85 1.60 -6.02
N THR A 156 14.95 1.24 -6.94
CA THR A 156 13.66 0.64 -6.59
C THR A 156 13.84 -0.73 -5.96
N SER A 157 14.75 -1.55 -6.50
CA SER A 157 15.05 -2.88 -5.96
C SER A 157 15.56 -2.80 -4.51
N LEU A 158 16.42 -1.81 -4.21
CA LEU A 158 16.90 -1.56 -2.84
C LEU A 158 15.75 -1.10 -1.93
N ALA A 159 14.92 -0.16 -2.39
CA ALA A 159 13.75 0.30 -1.64
C ALA A 159 12.80 -0.87 -1.32
N GLY A 160 12.41 -1.65 -2.34
CA GLY A 160 11.55 -2.82 -2.18
C GLY A 160 12.13 -3.88 -1.24
N SER A 161 13.43 -4.17 -1.34
CA SER A 161 14.09 -5.10 -0.40
C SER A 161 14.06 -4.63 1.05
N THR A 162 14.18 -3.31 1.27
CA THR A 162 14.11 -2.71 2.61
C THR A 162 12.69 -2.76 3.16
N ILE A 163 11.70 -2.45 2.33
CA ILE A 163 10.28 -2.58 2.70
C ILE A 163 9.94 -4.03 3.06
N ALA A 164 10.37 -5.00 2.23
CA ALA A 164 10.15 -6.42 2.50
C ALA A 164 10.77 -6.87 3.84
N PHE A 165 11.95 -6.33 4.19
CA PHE A 165 12.58 -6.61 5.49
C PHE A 165 11.79 -6.03 6.68
N GLU A 166 11.24 -4.82 6.57
CA GLU A 166 10.38 -4.23 7.60
C GLU A 166 9.08 -5.04 7.77
N LEU A 167 8.47 -5.46 6.66
CA LEU A 167 7.28 -6.33 6.68
C LEU A 167 7.58 -7.68 7.36
N LEU A 168 8.75 -8.28 7.06
CA LEU A 168 9.20 -9.50 7.72
C LEU A 168 9.37 -9.30 9.24
N CYS A 169 9.94 -8.17 9.68
CA CYS A 169 10.08 -7.86 11.10
C CYS A 169 8.71 -7.77 11.80
N LEU A 170 7.73 -7.11 11.19
CA LEU A 170 6.36 -7.03 11.70
C LEU A 170 5.73 -8.42 11.83
N LEU A 171 5.83 -9.25 10.80
CA LEU A 171 5.34 -10.63 10.80
C LEU A 171 6.00 -11.47 11.89
N ALA A 172 7.32 -11.39 12.03
CA ALA A 172 8.06 -12.12 13.05
C ALA A 172 7.61 -11.74 14.48
N MET A 173 7.36 -10.46 14.73
CA MET A 173 6.82 -9.98 16.01
C MET A 173 5.41 -10.53 16.26
N SER A 174 4.49 -10.47 15.27
CA SER A 174 3.13 -11.01 15.43
C SER A 174 3.13 -12.54 15.65
N VAL A 175 4.06 -13.27 15.06
CA VAL A 175 4.23 -14.72 15.31
C VAL A 175 4.76 -14.98 16.71
N ALA A 176 5.73 -14.18 17.18
CA ALA A 176 6.28 -14.32 18.53
C ALA A 176 5.23 -14.02 19.61
N GLU A 177 4.41 -12.98 19.42
CA GLU A 177 3.33 -12.62 20.36
C GLU A 177 2.28 -13.72 20.48
N LYS A 178 1.93 -14.42 19.39
CA LYS A 178 0.96 -15.54 19.41
C LYS A 178 1.48 -16.82 20.09
N ARG A 179 2.79 -16.92 20.29
CA ARG A 179 3.43 -18.10 20.91
C ARG A 179 3.57 -17.98 22.43
N ASN A 180 3.44 -16.77 22.97
CA ASN A 180 3.48 -16.48 24.40
C ASN A 180 2.06 -16.44 24.97
#